data_AF-A0A2E1AVU8-F1
#
_entry.id   AF-A0A2E1AVU8-F1
#
_cell.length_a   1.000
_cell.length_b   1.000
_cell.length_c   1.000
_cell.angle_alpha   90.00
_cell.angle_beta   90.00
_cell.angle_gamma   90.00
#
_symmetry.space_group_name_H-M   'P 1'
#
loop_
_entity.id
_entity.type
_entity.pdbx_description
1 polymer ?
#
loop_
_entity_poly.entity_id
_entity_poly.type
_entity_poly.pdbx_seq_one_letter_code
_entity_poly.pdbx_strand_id
1 'polypeptide(L)'
;EWEAVTQIPRPDHPFEFGVRTSSTHLEVISGDGTNIPLIQDILVPTRWTGIRYPRKPGWNILEVAKDTASRFSYFVFDENQRTSVARSETLEANLRRFGTQKSFGTPGSSSKKELEPIPLVWFYLLLLLSLGWLWLEPKLTG
;
A
#
# COMPACT_ATOMS: atom_id res chain seq x y z
N GLU A 1 -20.65 -8.62 2.18
CA GLU A 1 -19.23 -8.76 1.82
C GLU A 1 -18.65 -7.39 1.50
N TRP A 2 -17.43 -7.09 1.95
CA TRP A 2 -16.77 -5.80 1.74
C TRP A 2 -15.64 -5.91 0.70
N GLU A 3 -15.46 -4.87 -0.09
CA GLU A 3 -14.45 -4.79 -1.15
C GLU A 3 -13.79 -3.40 -1.12
N ALA A 4 -12.46 -3.33 -1.10
CA ALA A 4 -11.74 -2.07 -1.34
C ALA A 4 -11.46 -1.94 -2.84
N VAL A 5 -12.04 -0.92 -3.48
CA VAL A 5 -11.78 -0.63 -4.89
C VAL A 5 -10.44 0.11 -5.01
N THR A 6 -10.16 1.03 -4.09
CA THR A 6 -8.87 1.70 -4.01
C THR A 6 -7.82 0.80 -3.36
N GLN A 7 -6.81 0.38 -4.14
CA GLN A 7 -5.74 -0.50 -3.68
C GLN A 7 -4.74 0.18 -2.72
N ILE A 8 -4.51 1.49 -2.89
CA ILE A 8 -3.57 2.27 -2.07
C ILE A 8 -4.28 3.49 -1.48
N PRO A 9 -4.95 3.33 -0.32
CA PRO A 9 -5.59 4.44 0.36
C PRO A 9 -4.55 5.45 0.87
N ARG A 10 -4.81 6.75 0.63
CA ARG A 10 -3.94 7.86 1.05
C ARG A 10 -4.74 8.95 1.76
N PRO A 11 -4.10 9.73 2.65
CA PRO A 11 -4.72 10.89 3.27
C PRO A 11 -5.22 11.87 2.21
N ASP A 12 -6.40 12.45 2.43
CA ASP A 12 -7.03 13.46 1.57
C ASP A 12 -7.31 13.03 0.12
N HIS A 13 -7.14 11.75 -0.20
CA HIS A 13 -7.49 11.17 -1.49
C HIS A 13 -8.80 10.37 -1.42
N PRO A 14 -9.53 10.23 -2.55
CA PRO A 14 -10.74 9.41 -2.58
C PRO A 14 -10.38 7.95 -2.32
N PHE A 15 -10.99 7.39 -1.29
CA PHE A 15 -11.01 5.97 -0.98
C PHE A 15 -12.39 5.41 -1.35
N GLU A 16 -12.42 4.67 -2.46
CA GLU A 16 -13.61 3.99 -2.95
C GLU A 16 -13.69 2.57 -2.36
N PHE A 17 -14.85 2.25 -1.81
CA PHE A 17 -15.15 0.93 -1.29
C PHE A 17 -16.51 0.46 -1.79
N GLY A 18 -16.65 -0.86 -1.90
CA GLY A 18 -17.87 -1.56 -2.25
C GLY A 18 -18.34 -2.42 -1.09
N VAL A 19 -19.64 -2.58 -0.97
CA VAL A 19 -20.26 -3.51 -0.04
C VAL A 19 -21.42 -4.21 -0.72
N ARG A 20 -21.42 -5.54 -0.63
CA ARG A 20 -22.48 -6.40 -1.15
C ARG A 20 -23.36 -6.88 0.00
N THR A 21 -24.64 -6.53 -0.06
CA THR A 21 -25.65 -6.93 0.92
C THR A 21 -27.02 -7.06 0.26
N SER A 22 -27.85 -7.95 0.77
CA SER A 22 -29.25 -8.08 0.36
C SER A 22 -30.17 -7.04 1.03
N SER A 23 -29.65 -6.22 1.96
CA SER A 23 -30.42 -5.17 2.62
C SER A 23 -30.71 -3.99 1.67
N THR A 24 -31.97 -3.54 1.67
CA THR A 24 -32.45 -2.44 0.82
C THR A 24 -32.10 -1.05 1.38
N HIS A 25 -31.86 -0.96 2.70
CA HIS A 25 -31.43 0.27 3.37
C HIS A 25 -30.10 0.01 4.04
N LEU A 26 -29.03 0.44 3.38
CA LEU A 26 -27.67 0.38 3.91
C LEU A 26 -27.20 1.78 4.26
N GLU A 27 -26.67 1.92 5.47
CA GLU A 27 -26.06 3.14 5.96
C GLU A 27 -24.70 2.77 6.53
N VAL A 28 -23.64 3.37 5.99
CA VAL A 28 -22.27 3.11 6.40
C VAL A 28 -21.73 4.35 7.10
N ILE A 29 -21.25 4.15 8.31
CA ILE A 29 -20.59 5.15 9.10
C ILE A 29 -19.09 4.85 9.17
N SER A 30 -18.27 5.89 9.29
CA SER A 30 -16.87 5.69 9.64
C SER A 30 -16.72 5.55 11.17
N GLY A 31 -15.57 5.06 11.64
CA GLY A 31 -15.26 4.96 13.07
C GLY A 31 -15.26 6.30 13.82
N ASP A 32 -15.31 7.43 13.12
CA ASP A 32 -15.52 8.77 13.69
C ASP A 32 -17.01 9.16 13.82
N GLY A 33 -17.94 8.28 13.41
CA GLY A 33 -19.38 8.51 13.43
C GLY A 33 -19.93 9.26 12.21
N THR A 34 -19.09 9.58 11.21
CA THR A 34 -19.55 10.30 10.01
C THR A 34 -20.30 9.37 9.06
N ASN A 35 -21.50 9.76 8.64
CA ASN A 35 -22.28 9.03 7.63
C ASN A 35 -21.66 9.20 6.24
N ILE A 36 -21.50 8.10 5.51
CA ILE A 36 -20.92 8.07 4.17
C ILE A 36 -22.05 7.82 3.17
N PRO A 37 -22.29 8.72 2.20
CA PRO A 37 -23.29 8.50 1.18
C PRO A 37 -22.91 7.29 0.32
N LEU A 38 -23.88 6.40 0.11
CA LEU A 38 -23.72 5.20 -0.71
C LEU A 38 -24.55 5.32 -1.98
N ILE A 39 -24.01 4.78 -3.06
CA ILE A 39 -24.65 4.69 -4.37
C ILE A 39 -24.94 3.22 -4.63
N GLN A 40 -26.20 2.88 -4.88
CA GLN A 40 -26.60 1.52 -5.26
C GLN A 40 -26.35 1.31 -6.76
N ASP A 41 -25.81 0.16 -7.13
CA ASP A 41 -25.67 -0.24 -8.53
C ASP A 41 -27.05 -0.63 -9.10
N ILE A 42 -27.42 -0.01 -10.24
CA ILE A 42 -28.72 -0.24 -10.90
C ILE A 42 -28.79 -1.65 -11.51
N LEU A 43 -27.66 -2.20 -11.96
CA LEU A 43 -27.58 -3.53 -12.57
C LEU A 43 -27.52 -4.62 -11.49
N VAL A 44 -26.98 -4.31 -10.32
CA VAL A 44 -26.80 -5.25 -9.21
C VAL A 44 -27.33 -4.63 -7.92
N PRO A 45 -28.62 -4.80 -7.59
CA PRO A 45 -29.25 -4.16 -6.43
C PRO A 45 -28.62 -4.54 -5.08
N THR A 46 -27.86 -5.63 -5.03
CA THR A 46 -27.14 -6.03 -3.82
C THR A 46 -25.79 -5.32 -3.66
N ARG A 47 -25.34 -4.55 -4.66
CA ARG A 47 -24.04 -3.86 -4.65
C ARG A 47 -24.22 -2.38 -4.35
N TRP A 48 -23.46 -1.91 -3.38
CA TRP A 48 -23.40 -0.51 -2.99
C TRP A 48 -21.94 -0.05 -3.04
N THR A 49 -21.70 1.18 -3.49
CA THR A 49 -20.37 1.81 -3.52
C THR A 49 -20.39 3.13 -2.75
N GLY A 50 -19.29 3.44 -2.10
CA GLY A 50 -19.11 4.66 -1.33
C GLY A 50 -17.71 5.25 -1.52
N ILE A 51 -17.60 6.56 -1.37
CA ILE A 51 -16.33 7.27 -1.45
C ILE A 51 -16.12 8.03 -0.14
N ARG A 52 -14.97 7.82 0.50
CA ARG A 52 -14.53 8.57 1.69
C ARG A 52 -13.18 9.22 1.46
N TYR A 53 -12.94 10.35 2.11
CA TYR A 53 -11.65 11.03 2.13
C TYR A 53 -11.02 10.89 3.53
N PRO A 54 -10.18 9.86 3.78
CA PRO A 54 -9.55 9.68 5.08
C PRO A 54 -8.58 10.84 5.35
N ARG A 55 -8.64 11.44 6.54
CA ARG A 55 -7.79 12.58 6.92
C ARG A 55 -6.49 12.19 7.61
N LYS A 56 -6.45 11.02 8.24
CA LYS A 56 -5.32 10.56 9.06
C LYS A 56 -4.76 9.26 8.51
N PRO A 57 -3.42 9.11 8.46
CA PRO A 57 -2.78 7.84 8.16
C PRO A 57 -3.01 6.83 9.29
N GLY A 58 -2.87 5.54 8.97
CA GLY A 58 -3.07 4.43 9.89
C GLY A 58 -4.39 3.68 9.68
N TRP A 59 -4.77 2.91 10.69
CA TRP A 59 -5.98 2.09 10.66
C TRP A 59 -7.24 2.96 10.70
N ASN A 60 -8.08 2.78 9.68
CA ASN A 60 -9.41 3.36 9.59
C ASN A 60 -10.44 2.23 9.52
N ILE A 61 -11.65 2.51 9.99
CA ILE A 61 -12.74 1.53 10.08
C ILE A 61 -14.00 2.11 9.44
N LEU A 62 -14.73 1.28 8.72
CA LEU A 62 -16.09 1.48 8.23
C LEU A 62 -17.00 0.47 8.91
N GLU A 63 -18.20 0.90 9.30
CA GLU A 63 -19.18 0.06 9.98
C GLU A 63 -20.58 0.32 9.41
N VAL A 64 -21.47 -0.68 9.49
CA VAL A 64 -22.87 -0.49 9.13
C VAL A 64 -23.61 0.08 10.34
N ALA A 65 -24.33 1.20 10.18
CA ALA A 65 -24.95 1.92 11.30
C ALA A 65 -25.93 1.06 12.13
N LYS A 66 -26.58 0.09 11.50
CA LYS A 66 -27.55 -0.84 12.13
C LYS A 66 -26.97 -2.19 12.52
N ASP A 67 -25.70 -2.46 12.19
CA ASP A 67 -25.03 -3.71 12.52
C ASP A 67 -23.55 -3.46 12.83
N THR A 68 -23.24 -3.40 14.12
CA THR A 68 -21.88 -3.21 14.63
C THR A 68 -20.98 -4.43 14.41
N ALA A 69 -21.53 -5.60 14.02
CA ALA A 69 -20.73 -6.79 13.73
C ALA A 69 -20.03 -6.72 12.35
N SER A 70 -20.58 -5.94 11.43
CA SER A 70 -20.06 -5.80 10.07
C SER A 70 -19.05 -4.65 9.97
N ARG A 71 -17.86 -4.85 10.55
CA ARG A 71 -16.74 -3.88 10.50
C ARG A 71 -15.78 -4.17 9.34
N PHE A 72 -15.35 -3.12 8.66
CA PHE A 72 -14.34 -3.17 7.62
C PHE A 72 -13.16 -2.26 7.94
N SER A 73 -12.01 -2.86 8.25
CA SER A 73 -10.77 -2.16 8.55
C SER A 73 -9.89 -2.02 7.32
N TYR A 74 -9.37 -0.82 7.08
CA TYR A 74 -8.42 -0.54 6.00
C TYR A 74 -7.28 0.35 6.49
N PHE A 75 -6.10 0.20 5.88
CA PHE A 75 -4.90 0.94 6.27
C PHE A 75 -4.61 2.08 5.28
N VAL A 76 -4.52 3.30 5.80
CA VAL A 76 -4.16 4.49 5.04
C VAL A 76 -2.68 4.74 5.17
N PHE A 77 -1.96 4.69 4.05
CA PHE A 77 -0.51 4.86 4.04
C PHE A 77 -0.13 6.33 4.23
N ASP A 78 0.84 6.57 5.11
CA ASP A 78 1.45 7.89 5.22
C ASP A 78 2.28 8.23 3.96
N GLU A 79 2.40 9.52 3.67
CA GLU A 79 3.08 10.04 2.46
C GLU A 79 4.55 9.57 2.39
N ASN A 80 5.19 9.41 3.55
CA ASN A 80 6.57 8.96 3.66
C ASN A 80 6.77 7.43 3.57
N GLN A 81 5.73 6.62 3.78
CA GLN A 81 5.89 5.16 3.93
C GLN A 81 5.94 4.42 2.58
N ARG A 82 5.45 5.02 1.50
CA ARG A 82 5.48 4.45 0.13
C ARG A 82 5.81 5.48 -0.95
N THR A 83 6.80 6.33 -0.70
CA THR A 83 7.25 7.34 -1.68
C THR A 83 7.61 6.74 -3.04
N SER A 84 8.17 5.54 -3.09
CA SER A 84 8.55 4.89 -4.37
C SER A 84 7.34 4.51 -5.24
N VAL A 85 6.31 3.89 -4.64
CA VAL A 85 5.09 3.45 -5.38
C VAL A 85 4.22 4.65 -5.74
N ALA A 86 4.10 5.63 -4.83
CA ALA A 86 3.38 6.87 -5.11
C ALA A 86 4.05 7.68 -6.24
N ARG A 87 5.38 7.73 -6.27
CA ARG A 87 6.13 8.40 -7.34
C ARG A 87 6.01 7.67 -8.67
N SER A 88 5.97 6.33 -8.70
CA SER A 88 5.79 5.60 -9.97
C SER A 88 4.41 5.83 -10.56
N GLU A 89 3.35 5.78 -9.75
CA GLU A 89 1.99 6.00 -10.23
C GLU A 89 1.76 7.45 -10.70
N THR A 90 2.27 8.43 -9.94
CA THR A 90 2.20 9.84 -10.36
C THR A 90 3.03 10.11 -11.60
N LEU A 91 4.22 9.50 -11.73
CA LEU A 91 5.04 9.58 -12.92
C LEU A 91 4.33 8.97 -14.14
N GLU A 92 3.72 7.79 -13.99
CA GLU A 92 2.98 7.13 -15.06
C GLU A 92 1.76 7.94 -15.49
N ALA A 93 0.98 8.46 -14.54
CA ALA A 93 -0.16 9.33 -14.81
C ALA A 93 0.27 10.63 -15.53
N ASN A 94 1.37 11.24 -15.09
CA ASN A 94 1.93 12.44 -15.73
C ASN A 94 2.47 12.14 -17.13
N LEU A 95 3.20 11.05 -17.33
CA LEU A 95 3.67 10.62 -18.65
C LEU A 95 2.50 10.32 -19.58
N ARG A 96 1.43 9.70 -19.09
CA ARG A 96 0.24 9.43 -19.90
C ARG A 96 -0.50 10.72 -20.28
N ARG A 97 -0.55 11.72 -19.39
CA ARG A 97 -1.30 12.96 -19.61
C ARG A 97 -0.51 14.04 -20.36
N PHE A 98 0.81 14.08 -20.18
CA PHE A 98 1.71 15.12 -20.66
C PHE A 98 2.89 14.61 -21.50
N GLY A 99 3.15 13.30 -21.53
CA GLY A 99 4.27 12.70 -22.27
C GLY A 99 4.10 12.68 -23.80
N THR A 100 2.93 13.08 -24.33
CA THR A 100 2.75 13.37 -25.75
C THR A 100 3.35 14.72 -26.17
N GLN A 101 3.78 15.56 -25.21
CA GLN A 101 4.47 16.80 -25.51
C GLN A 101 5.98 16.54 -25.55
N LYS A 102 6.45 16.26 -26.76
CA LYS A 102 7.88 16.16 -27.11
C LYS A 102 8.63 17.42 -26.63
N SER A 103 9.83 17.22 -26.09
CA SER A 103 10.85 18.22 -25.70
C SER A 103 10.77 18.78 -24.27
N PHE A 104 11.38 18.06 -23.33
CA PHE A 104 12.35 18.66 -22.40
C PHE A 104 13.56 17.72 -22.29
N GLY A 105 14.75 18.32 -22.23
CA GLY A 105 16.01 17.73 -22.66
C GLY A 105 16.39 16.39 -22.03
N THR A 106 17.19 15.66 -22.78
CA THR A 106 17.91 14.45 -22.39
C THR A 106 18.36 14.52 -20.92
N PRO A 107 17.80 13.71 -20.00
CA PRO A 107 18.41 13.55 -18.70
C PRO A 107 19.70 12.77 -18.95
N GLY A 108 20.83 13.46 -18.81
CA GLY A 108 22.14 12.86 -18.89
C GLY A 108 22.22 11.63 -17.98
N SER A 109 22.71 10.53 -18.56
CA SER A 109 23.30 9.37 -17.90
C SER A 109 22.77 9.10 -16.49
N SER A 110 21.57 8.51 -16.40
CA SER A 110 21.18 7.81 -15.18
C SER A 110 22.10 6.61 -15.04
N SER A 111 23.20 6.80 -14.30
CA SER A 111 24.08 5.73 -13.84
C SER A 111 23.22 4.70 -13.14
N LYS A 112 22.90 3.61 -13.85
CA LYS A 112 22.32 2.42 -13.27
C LYS A 112 23.39 1.91 -12.30
N LYS A 113 23.22 2.18 -11.01
CA LYS A 113 23.91 1.41 -9.99
C LYS A 113 23.34 0.01 -10.06
N GLU A 114 23.97 -0.79 -10.91
CA GLU A 114 23.77 -2.22 -10.98
C GLU A 114 24.16 -2.78 -9.61
N LEU A 115 23.26 -3.56 -9.02
CA LEU A 115 23.53 -4.22 -7.76
C LEU A 115 24.58 -5.29 -8.04
N GLU A 116 25.86 -4.99 -7.76
CA GLU A 116 26.90 -5.99 -7.88
C GLU A 116 26.60 -7.16 -6.93
N PRO A 117 26.55 -8.40 -7.43
CA PRO A 117 26.47 -9.58 -6.60
C PRO A 117 27.61 -9.56 -5.59
N ILE A 118 27.29 -9.73 -4.30
CA ILE A 118 28.31 -9.81 -3.24
C ILE A 118 29.25 -10.98 -3.61
N PRO A 119 30.56 -10.74 -3.72
CA PRO A 119 31.50 -11.78 -4.10
C PRO A 119 31.48 -12.93 -3.10
N LEU A 120 31.02 -14.10 -3.55
CA LEU A 120 30.80 -15.31 -2.75
C LEU A 120 32.03 -15.73 -1.93
N VAL A 121 33.22 -15.42 -2.45
CA VAL A 121 34.52 -15.71 -1.83
C VAL A 121 34.69 -14.97 -0.50
N TRP A 122 34.31 -13.69 -0.43
CA TRP A 122 34.45 -12.90 0.79
C TRP A 122 33.51 -13.38 1.90
N PHE A 123 32.28 -13.77 1.53
CA PHE A 123 31.36 -14.41 2.47
C PHE A 123 31.94 -15.73 3.00
N TYR A 124 32.49 -16.55 2.10
CA TYR A 124 33.08 -17.84 2.46
C TYR A 124 34.28 -17.69 3.40
N LEU A 125 35.18 -16.73 3.15
CA LEU A 125 36.35 -16.49 3.99
C LEU A 125 35.96 -16.08 5.41
N LEU A 126 34.96 -15.20 5.54
CA LEU A 126 34.48 -14.74 6.85
C LEU A 126 33.81 -15.89 7.64
N LEU A 127 33.04 -16.73 6.95
CA LEU A 127 32.47 -17.95 7.53
C LEU A 127 33.57 -18.92 7.98
N LEU A 128 34.59 -19.16 7.15
CA LEU A 128 35.70 -20.07 7.45
C LEU A 128 36.54 -19.57 8.62
N LEU A 129 36.75 -18.26 8.74
CA LEU A 129 37.42 -17.66 9.89
C LEU A 129 36.61 -17.88 11.18
N SER A 130 35.29 -17.72 11.10
CA SER A 130 34.38 -17.91 12.24
C SER A 130 34.36 -19.36 12.71
N LEU A 131 34.25 -20.31 11.78
CA LEU A 131 34.33 -21.76 12.05
C LEU A 131 35.71 -22.18 12.55
N GLY A 132 36.77 -21.63 11.96
CA GLY A 132 38.15 -21.89 12.36
C GLY A 132 38.43 -21.39 13.78
N TRP A 133 37.89 -20.23 14.14
CA TRP A 133 38.01 -19.69 15.50
C TRP A 133 37.25 -20.55 16.52
N LEU A 134 36.01 -20.94 16.21
CA LEU A 134 35.20 -21.81 17.07
C LEU A 134 35.85 -23.18 17.29
N TRP A 135 36.56 -23.69 16.28
CA TRP A 135 37.33 -24.93 16.38
C TRP A 135 38.61 -24.77 17.23
N LEU A 136 39.21 -23.58 17.24
CA LEU A 136 40.44 -23.29 17.95
C LEU A 136 40.22 -22.95 19.43
N GLU A 137 39.08 -22.34 19.77
CA GLU A 137 38.69 -21.98 21.14
C GLU A 137 38.92 -23.12 22.16
N PRO A 138 38.39 -24.33 21.99
CA PRO A 138 38.56 -25.41 22.98
C PRO A 138 40.00 -25.97 23.05
N LYS A 139 40.88 -25.63 22.10
CA LYS A 139 42.28 -26.09 22.07
C LYS A 139 43.23 -25.17 22.82
N LEU A 140 42.84 -23.91 23.03
CA LEU A 140 43.64 -22.90 23.73
C LEU A 140 43.25 -22.76 25.21
N THR A 141 42.05 -23.22 25.59
CA THR A 141 41.53 -23.19 26.97
C THR A 141 41.69 -24.53 27.70
N GLY A 142 42.50 -25.45 27.16
CA GLY A 142 42.85 -26.74 27.77
C GLY A 142 44.21 -26.71 28.47
#